data_AF-A0A968F6A1-F1
#
_entry.id   AF-A0A968F6A1-F1
#
_cell.length_a   1.000
_cell.length_b   1.000
_cell.length_c   1.000
_cell.angle_alpha   90.00
_cell.angle_beta   90.00
_cell.angle_gamma   90.00
#
_symmetry.space_group_name_H-M   'P 1'
#
loop_
_entity.id
_entity.type
_entity.pdbx_description
1 polymer ?
#
loop_
_entity_poly.entity_id
_entity_poly.type
_entity_poly.pdbx_seq_one_letter_code
_entity_poly.pdbx_strand_id
1 'polypeptide(L)'
;MIAKRIRDYLDENGISYEVVNHSQAFTAQKIAASAHISGKEVAKTVIVKADGDMLMVVLPAHRQLDLMKLKQFLKADEITLAEENEFQRLFPDCEVGAMPPFG
;
A
#
# COMPACT_ATOMS: atom_id res chain seq x y z
N MET A 1 13.50 -3.92 2.80
CA MET A 1 14.32 -3.40 1.69
C MET A 1 13.41 -2.53 0.82
N ILE A 2 13.87 -1.37 0.34
CA ILE A 2 13.06 -0.50 -0.54
C ILE A 2 12.97 -1.08 -1.95
N ALA A 3 11.81 -0.97 -2.60
CA ALA A 3 11.63 -1.38 -3.99
C ALA A 3 12.57 -0.57 -4.90
N LYS A 4 13.35 -1.27 -5.73
CA LYS A 4 14.41 -0.64 -6.55
C LYS A 4 13.84 0.44 -7.47
N ARG A 5 12.69 0.19 -8.09
CA ARG A 5 12.05 1.15 -9.01
C ARG A 5 11.72 2.49 -8.35
N ILE A 6 11.27 2.47 -7.09
CA ILE A 6 10.96 3.69 -6.34
C ILE A 6 12.23 4.46 -6.06
N ARG A 7 13.26 3.76 -5.58
CA ARG A 7 14.54 4.37 -5.27
C ARG A 7 15.12 5.06 -6.51
N ASP A 8 15.20 4.34 -7.61
CA ASP A 8 15.73 4.85 -8.87
C ASP A 8 14.92 6.09 -9.34
N TYR A 9 13.58 6.03 -9.26
CA TYR A 9 12.72 7.17 -9.62
C TYR A 9 12.95 8.41 -8.74
N LEU A 10 13.08 8.24 -7.42
CA LEU A 10 13.33 9.35 -6.51
C LEU A 10 14.72 9.95 -6.73
N ASP A 11 15.74 9.10 -6.92
CA ASP A 11 17.12 9.51 -7.19
C ASP A 11 17.20 10.30 -8.53
N GLU A 12 16.59 9.79 -9.61
CA GLU A 12 16.57 10.42 -10.93
C GLU A 12 15.88 11.79 -10.94
N ASN A 13 14.86 11.97 -10.09
CA ASN A 13 14.12 13.24 -9.96
C ASN A 13 14.70 14.17 -8.88
N GLY A 14 15.80 13.79 -8.22
CA GLY A 14 16.43 14.60 -7.17
C GLY A 14 15.54 14.82 -5.94
N ILE A 15 14.61 13.91 -5.67
CA ILE A 15 13.70 13.99 -4.53
C ILE A 15 14.42 13.44 -3.30
N SER A 16 14.52 14.26 -2.24
CA SER A 16 15.15 13.83 -0.98
C SER A 16 14.26 12.85 -0.22
N TYR A 17 14.84 11.75 0.26
CA TYR A 17 14.18 10.76 1.11
C TYR A 17 15.15 10.20 2.15
N GLU A 18 14.60 9.60 3.21
CA GLU A 18 15.34 8.84 4.21
C GLU A 18 14.82 7.40 4.25
N VAL A 19 15.74 6.44 4.43
CA VAL A 19 15.39 5.02 4.57
C VAL A 19 15.47 4.64 6.05
N VAL A 20 14.31 4.44 6.67
CA VAL A 20 14.21 3.95 8.04
C VAL A 20 14.11 2.43 8.02
N ASN A 21 15.14 1.76 8.54
CA ASN A 21 15.13 0.31 8.70
C ASN A 21 14.44 -0.10 10.00
N HIS A 22 13.62 -1.15 9.94
CA HIS A 22 12.95 -1.72 11.09
C HIS A 22 13.02 -3.25 11.04
N SER A 23 12.82 -3.91 12.19
CA SER A 23 12.66 -5.37 12.25
C SER A 23 11.40 -5.81 11.50
N GLN A 24 11.44 -7.02 10.91
CA GLN A 24 10.34 -7.54 10.09
C GLN A 24 9.03 -7.54 10.90
N ALA A 25 7.98 -6.98 10.30
CA ALA A 25 6.67 -6.86 10.89
C ALA A 25 5.60 -7.08 9.82
N PHE A 26 4.59 -7.87 10.14
CA PHE A 26 3.59 -8.34 9.16
C PHE A 26 2.34 -7.46 9.08
N THR A 27 2.28 -6.36 9.84
CA THR A 27 1.18 -5.40 9.74
C THR A 27 1.73 -3.98 9.70
N ALA A 28 1.09 -3.10 8.94
CA ALA A 28 1.48 -1.69 8.84
C ALA A 28 1.54 -1.00 10.22
N GLN A 29 0.67 -1.40 11.15
CA GLN A 29 0.68 -0.86 12.51
C GLN A 29 1.89 -1.36 13.33
N LYS A 30 2.32 -2.61 13.15
CA LYS A 30 3.55 -3.12 13.77
C LYS A 30 4.79 -2.47 13.15
N ILE A 31 4.79 -2.19 11.85
CA ILE A 31 5.86 -1.44 11.16
C ILE A 31 5.96 -0.03 11.74
N ALA A 32 4.84 0.68 11.88
CA ALA A 32 4.82 2.00 12.50
C ALA A 32 5.43 1.96 13.92
N ALA A 33 5.02 0.99 14.73
CA ALA A 33 5.52 0.82 16.09
C ALA A 33 7.03 0.49 16.12
N SER A 34 7.52 -0.40 15.26
CA SER A 34 8.95 -0.77 15.22
C SER A 34 9.85 0.34 14.66
N ALA A 35 9.31 1.20 13.79
CA ALA A 35 9.99 2.39 13.30
C ALA A 35 9.88 3.59 14.25
N HIS A 36 9.15 3.47 15.37
CA HIS A 36 8.80 4.59 16.26
C HIS A 36 8.10 5.76 15.54
N ILE A 37 7.33 5.45 14.49
CA ILE A 37 6.55 6.41 13.70
C ILE A 37 5.08 6.28 14.07
N SER A 38 4.33 7.38 14.02
CA SER A 38 2.88 7.31 14.23
C SER A 38 2.22 6.47 13.15
N GLY A 39 1.31 5.55 13.51
CA GLY A 39 0.49 4.83 12.52
C GLY A 39 -0.42 5.74 11.67
N LYS A 40 -0.45 7.05 11.94
CA LYS A 40 -1.08 8.08 11.10
C LYS A 40 -0.20 8.50 9.91
N GLU A 41 1.11 8.36 10.03
CA GLU A 41 2.11 8.81 9.06
C GLU A 41 2.57 7.67 8.15
N VAL A 42 2.28 6.41 8.52
CA VAL A 42 2.55 5.25 7.68
C VAL A 42 1.39 5.01 6.71
N ALA A 43 1.65 5.13 5.41
CA ALA A 43 0.72 4.79 4.35
C ALA A 43 0.73 3.29 4.06
N LYS A 44 -0.44 2.65 4.10
CA LYS A 44 -0.67 1.26 3.71
C LYS A 44 -1.46 1.20 2.40
N THR A 45 -1.19 0.18 1.61
CA THR A 45 -1.87 -0.08 0.34
C THR A 45 -2.85 -1.25 0.47
N VAL A 46 -4.05 -1.11 -0.07
CA VAL A 46 -5.05 -2.17 -0.21
C VAL A 46 -5.55 -2.18 -1.65
N ILE A 47 -5.47 -3.33 -2.32
CA ILE A 47 -5.98 -3.47 -3.69
C ILE A 47 -7.41 -4.00 -3.63
N VAL A 48 -8.32 -3.33 -4.34
CA VAL A 48 -9.72 -3.73 -4.47
C VAL A 48 -10.09 -3.87 -5.93
N LYS A 49 -11.11 -4.66 -6.20
CA LYS A 49 -11.80 -4.70 -7.49
C LYS A 49 -13.17 -4.05 -7.32
N ALA A 50 -13.49 -3.05 -8.14
CA ALA A 50 -14.78 -2.40 -8.19
C ALA A 50 -15.33 -2.50 -9.61
N ASP A 51 -16.47 -3.15 -9.80
CA ASP A 51 -17.12 -3.34 -11.11
C ASP A 51 -16.19 -3.88 -12.23
N GLY A 52 -15.22 -4.72 -11.85
CA GLY A 52 -14.23 -5.30 -12.76
C GLY A 52 -12.92 -4.52 -12.86
N ASP A 53 -12.88 -3.26 -12.40
CA ASP A 53 -11.69 -2.43 -12.40
C ASP A 53 -10.87 -2.59 -11.12
N MET A 54 -9.54 -2.61 -11.26
CA MET A 54 -8.63 -2.72 -10.14
C MET A 54 -8.23 -1.34 -9.62
N LEU A 55 -8.40 -1.11 -8.32
CA LEU A 55 -8.12 0.17 -7.66
C LEU A 55 -7.12 -0.02 -6.53
N MET A 56 -6.20 0.94 -6.40
CA MET A 56 -5.28 1.02 -5.27
C MET A 56 -5.82 2.01 -4.23
N VAL A 57 -6.08 1.52 -3.03
CA VAL A 57 -6.59 2.32 -1.91
C VAL A 57 -5.47 2.54 -0.89
N VAL A 58 -5.09 3.81 -0.70
CA VAL A 58 -4.05 4.21 0.24
C VAL A 58 -4.69 4.74 1.51
N LEU A 59 -4.33 4.17 2.67
CA LEU A 59 -4.85 4.55 3.97
C LEU A 59 -3.72 4.67 5.00
N PRO A 60 -3.92 5.38 6.11
CA PRO A 60 -3.02 5.28 7.25
C PRO A 60 -3.02 3.87 7.86
N ALA A 61 -1.88 3.45 8.42
CA ALA A 61 -1.69 2.15 9.06
C ALA A 61 -2.71 1.83 10.17
N HIS A 62 -3.15 2.85 10.91
CA HIS A 62 -4.10 2.71 12.01
C HIS A 62 -5.57 2.56 11.57
N ARG A 63 -5.89 2.72 10.28
CA ARG A 63 -7.27 2.60 9.77
C ARG A 63 -7.49 1.24 9.14
N GLN A 64 -8.75 0.82 9.03
CA GLN A 64 -9.17 -0.33 8.24
C GLN A 64 -10.05 0.13 7.09
N LEU A 65 -9.99 -0.58 5.96
CA LEU A 65 -10.83 -0.25 4.81
C LEU A 65 -12.23 -0.79 5.08
N ASP A 66 -13.22 0.10 4.96
CA ASP A 66 -14.64 -0.26 5.00
C ASP A 66 -15.14 -0.37 3.55
N LEU A 67 -15.30 -1.60 3.08
CA LEU A 67 -15.72 -1.88 1.70
C LEU A 67 -17.12 -1.36 1.40
N MET A 68 -18.03 -1.38 2.38
CA MET A 68 -19.38 -0.88 2.20
C MET A 68 -19.38 0.64 1.99
N LYS A 69 -18.60 1.37 2.81
CA LYS A 69 -18.43 2.82 2.62
C LYS A 69 -17.73 3.14 1.31
N LEU A 70 -16.70 2.37 0.93
CA LEU A 70 -16.01 2.58 -0.33
C LEU A 70 -16.93 2.33 -1.53
N LYS A 71 -17.74 1.25 -1.50
CA LYS A 71 -18.75 0.95 -2.52
C LYS A 71 -19.72 2.12 -2.71
N GLN A 72 -20.29 2.62 -1.61
CA GLN A 72 -21.22 3.75 -1.63
C GLN A 72 -20.56 5.01 -2.17
N PHE A 73 -19.32 5.29 -1.77
CA PHE A 73 -18.56 6.45 -2.21
C PHE A 73 -18.27 6.39 -3.73
N LEU A 74 -17.83 5.23 -4.22
CA LEU A 74 -17.54 5.01 -5.65
C LEU A 74 -18.81 4.85 -6.49
N LYS A 75 -19.98 4.67 -5.87
CA LYS A 75 -21.24 4.29 -6.53
C LYS A 75 -21.09 3.01 -7.36
N ALA A 76 -20.30 2.07 -6.86
CA ALA A 76 -20.04 0.79 -7.52
C ALA A 76 -21.14 -0.23 -7.23
N ASP A 77 -21.43 -1.10 -8.20
CA ASP A 77 -22.40 -2.18 -8.07
C ASP A 77 -21.82 -3.37 -7.29
N GLU A 78 -20.52 -3.62 -7.41
CA GLU A 78 -19.75 -4.63 -6.69
C GLU A 78 -18.39 -4.09 -6.23
N ILE A 79 -17.96 -4.49 -5.02
CA ILE A 79 -16.59 -4.25 -4.56
C ILE A 79 -16.08 -5.46 -3.79
N THR A 80 -14.86 -5.89 -4.08
CA THR A 80 -14.18 -6.98 -3.39
C THR A 80 -12.72 -6.64 -3.14
N LEU A 81 -12.08 -7.30 -2.16
CA LEU A 81 -10.62 -7.27 -2.07
C LEU A 81 -10.05 -8.07 -3.25
N ALA A 82 -8.99 -7.55 -3.86
CA ALA A 82 -8.26 -8.33 -4.84
C ALA A 82 -7.42 -9.41 -4.15
N GLU A 83 -7.36 -10.60 -4.73
CA GLU A 83 -6.44 -11.64 -4.30
C GLU A 83 -5.01 -11.33 -4.78
N GLU A 84 -4.02 -11.80 -4.04
CA GLU A 84 -2.60 -11.49 -4.29
C GLU A 84 -2.14 -11.94 -5.68
N ASN A 85 -2.63 -13.09 -6.15
CA ASN A 85 -2.35 -13.66 -7.46
C ASN A 85 -2.84 -12.75 -8.62
N GLU A 86 -3.85 -11.91 -8.40
CA GLU A 86 -4.45 -11.03 -9.41
C GLU A 86 -3.57 -9.81 -9.70
N PHE A 87 -2.87 -9.29 -8.69
CA PHE A 87 -2.12 -8.03 -8.81
C PHE A 87 -0.60 -8.17 -8.59
N GLN A 88 -0.09 -9.30 -8.12
CA GLN A 88 1.36 -9.50 -7.87
C GLN A 88 2.24 -9.13 -9.08
N ARG A 89 1.74 -9.33 -10.32
CA ARG A 89 2.47 -9.04 -11.55
C ARG A 89 2.69 -7.54 -11.77
N LEU A 90 1.87 -6.69 -11.16
CA LEU A 90 2.01 -5.23 -11.20
C LEU A 90 3.17 -4.74 -10.34
N PHE A 91 3.57 -5.53 -9.33
CA PHE A 91 4.64 -5.19 -8.38
C PHE A 91 5.77 -6.25 -8.40
N PRO A 92 6.45 -6.45 -9.55
CA PRO A 92 7.40 -7.55 -9.73
C PRO A 92 8.65 -7.44 -8.86
N ASP A 93 8.94 -6.26 -8.31
CA ASP A 93 10.06 -5.97 -7.42
C ASP A 93 9.66 -5.83 -5.95
N CYS A 94 8.42 -6.19 -5.59
CA CYS A 94 7.91 -6.15 -4.23
C CYS A 94 7.49 -7.54 -3.75
N GLU A 95 7.73 -7.81 -2.47
CA GLU A 95 7.09 -8.95 -1.81
C GLU A 95 5.59 -8.68 -1.65
N VAL A 96 4.79 -9.73 -1.76
CA VAL A 96 3.35 -9.64 -1.52
C VAL A 96 3.09 -9.18 -0.08
N GLY A 97 2.18 -8.21 0.07
CA GLY A 97 1.92 -7.54 1.35
C GLY A 97 2.87 -6.38 1.65
N ALA A 98 3.91 -6.16 0.84
CA ALA A 98 4.83 -5.03 0.94
C ALA A 98 4.68 -4.02 -0.23
N MET A 99 3.52 -4.04 -0.90
CA MET A 99 3.27 -3.15 -2.04
C MET A 99 3.34 -1.68 -1.60
N PRO A 100 4.14 -0.87 -2.30
CA PRO A 100 4.32 0.54 -2.00
C PRO A 100 3.04 1.34 -2.33
N PRO A 101 2.76 2.46 -1.65
CA PRO A 101 1.64 3.35 -1.99
C PRO A 101 1.98 4.26 -3.18
N PHE A 102 2.55 3.68 -4.23
CA PHE A 102 3.01 4.35 -5.44
C PHE A 102 2.39 3.62 -6.65
N GLY A 103 1.83 4.38 -7.59
CA GLY A 103 1.15 3.89 -8.79
C GLY A 103 1.83 4.35 -10.07
#